data_AF-A0A7W0P2J2-F1
#
_entry.id   AF-A0A7W0P2J2-F1
#
_cell.length_a   1.000
_cell.length_b   1.000
_cell.length_c   1.000
_cell.angle_alpha   90.00
_cell.angle_beta   90.00
_cell.angle_gamma   90.00
#
_symmetry.space_group_name_H-M   'P 1'
#
loop_
_entity.id
_entity.type
_entity.pdbx_description
1 polymer ?
#
loop_
_entity_poly.entity_id
_entity_poly.type
_entity_poly.pdbx_seq_one_letter_code
_entity_poly.pdbx_strand_id
1 'polypeptide(L)'
;MVEPFTEVPAYPPALALETSVLLVDRKLATRRTGLREKGEEAHLVLAGMGIRTVGDLLRHYPRRYIDRSAVERIGDLRIGQQATVIARVHKSTKRLTRQRRSMVTITITDGTGYLDLTYFNQPWAAGIYKEGLEVAVSGTVTRYRGRLQLGNQEA
;
A
#
# COMPACT_ATOMS: atom_id res chain seq x y z
N MET A 1 22.02 10.35 44.15
CA MET A 1 20.72 9.93 44.74
C MET A 1 19.70 10.00 43.62
N VAL A 2 19.19 8.85 43.18
CA VAL A 2 18.22 8.74 42.07
C VAL A 2 16.90 8.33 42.71
N GLU A 3 15.92 9.22 42.67
CA GLU A 3 14.55 8.96 43.15
C GLU A 3 13.85 7.94 42.21
N PRO A 4 13.04 7.00 42.73
CA PRO A 4 12.41 5.96 41.93
C PRO A 4 11.14 6.45 41.21
N PHE A 5 11.10 6.28 39.88
CA PHE A 5 9.91 6.49 39.03
C PHE A 5 8.91 5.33 39.28
N THR A 6 7.99 5.48 40.23
CA THR A 6 7.02 4.41 40.60
C THR A 6 5.55 4.69 40.30
N GLU A 7 5.15 5.82 39.71
CA GLU A 7 3.74 6.00 39.32
C GLU A 7 3.55 6.23 37.82
N VAL A 8 2.96 5.23 37.17
CA VAL A 8 2.38 5.35 35.82
C VAL A 8 0.93 5.81 35.99
N PRO A 9 0.57 7.04 35.61
CA PRO A 9 -0.80 7.53 35.77
C PRO A 9 -1.79 6.77 34.86
N ALA A 10 -3.02 6.61 35.35
CA ALA A 10 -4.11 5.81 34.75
C ALA A 10 -4.74 6.39 33.46
N TYR A 11 -4.10 7.39 32.85
CA TYR A 11 -4.51 8.02 31.58
C TYR A 11 -3.23 8.38 30.82
N PRO A 12 -3.15 8.21 29.48
CA PRO A 12 -1.98 8.67 28.74
C PRO A 12 -1.77 10.16 29.06
N PRO A 13 -0.54 10.58 29.41
CA PRO A 13 -0.28 12.00 29.65
C PRO A 13 -0.80 12.80 28.45
N ALA A 14 -1.45 13.94 28.70
CA ALA A 14 -2.00 14.77 27.64
C ALA A 14 -0.93 14.96 26.56
N LEU A 15 -1.16 14.39 25.38
CA LEU A 15 -0.21 14.44 24.27
C LEU A 15 -0.08 15.89 23.84
N ALA A 16 0.94 16.58 24.36
CA ALA A 16 1.26 17.93 23.96
C ALA A 16 1.98 17.91 22.61
N LEU A 17 1.91 18.99 21.84
CA LEU A 17 2.50 19.04 20.49
C LEU A 17 4.02 18.90 20.53
N GLU A 18 4.65 19.36 21.60
CA GLU A 18 6.08 19.21 21.90
C GLU A 18 6.49 17.81 22.35
N THR A 19 5.52 16.92 22.61
CA THR A 19 5.78 15.55 23.04
C THR A 19 6.55 14.79 21.95
N SER A 20 7.59 14.07 22.34
CA SER A 20 8.34 13.22 21.42
C SER A 20 7.46 12.11 20.86
N VAL A 21 7.63 11.80 19.56
CA VAL A 21 6.92 10.70 18.89
C VAL A 21 7.13 9.35 19.59
N LEU A 22 8.24 9.19 20.33
CA LEU A 22 8.53 8.01 21.14
C LEU A 22 7.49 7.72 22.24
N LEU A 23 6.79 8.75 22.73
CA LEU A 23 5.85 8.66 23.85
C LEU A 23 4.39 8.45 23.42
N VAL A 24 4.10 8.54 22.11
CA VAL A 24 2.73 8.41 21.57
C VAL A 24 2.25 6.96 21.65
N ASP A 25 3.09 6.04 21.21
CA ASP A 25 2.86 4.60 21.31
C ASP A 25 4.19 3.86 21.11
N ARG A 26 4.66 3.16 22.15
CA ARG A 26 5.92 2.40 22.12
C ARG A 26 5.93 1.31 21.04
N LYS A 27 4.80 0.65 20.79
CA LYS A 27 4.69 -0.40 19.76
C LYS A 27 4.80 0.21 18.36
N LEU A 28 4.26 1.41 18.17
CA LEU A 28 4.35 2.12 16.89
C LEU A 28 5.76 2.69 16.66
N ALA A 29 6.36 3.30 17.68
CA ALA A 29 7.67 3.96 17.60
C ALA A 29 8.83 2.98 17.37
N THR A 30 8.72 1.75 17.91
CA THR A 30 9.72 0.67 17.73
C THR A 30 9.41 -0.24 16.55
N ARG A 31 8.33 0.03 15.80
CA ARG A 31 7.99 -0.74 14.60
C ARG A 31 9.12 -0.56 13.59
N ARG A 32 9.75 -1.66 13.20
CA ARG A 32 10.77 -1.64 12.15
C ARG A 32 10.11 -1.43 10.79
N THR A 33 10.52 -0.39 10.09
CA THR A 33 9.99 -0.03 8.77
C THR A 33 10.76 -0.77 7.67
N GLY A 34 10.06 -1.45 6.75
CA GLY A 34 10.66 -2.13 5.60
C GLY A 34 9.79 -3.25 5.04
N LEU A 35 9.72 -3.39 3.72
CA LEU A 35 8.95 -4.44 3.03
C LEU A 35 9.69 -5.79 2.90
N ARG A 36 11.03 -5.77 2.93
CA ARG A 36 11.88 -6.96 2.66
C ARG A 36 12.88 -7.28 3.75
N GLU A 37 13.48 -6.27 4.36
CA GLU A 37 14.37 -6.39 5.52
C GLU A 37 13.81 -5.56 6.68
N LYS A 38 14.06 -6.00 7.92
CA LYS A 38 13.72 -5.23 9.13
C LYS A 38 14.60 -3.98 9.16
N GLY A 39 14.10 -2.89 8.58
CA GLY A 39 14.80 -1.60 8.61
C GLY A 39 14.83 -0.98 9.99
N GLU A 40 15.32 0.25 10.05
CA GLU A 40 15.44 1.01 11.29
C GLU A 40 14.08 1.19 11.98
N GLU A 41 14.12 1.46 13.29
CA GLU A 41 12.91 1.77 14.04
C GLU A 41 12.25 3.03 13.47
N ALA A 42 10.92 3.03 13.38
CA ALA A 42 10.16 4.10 12.74
C ALA A 42 10.53 5.50 13.25
N HIS A 43 10.86 5.65 14.53
CA HIS A 43 11.26 6.93 15.10
C HIS A 43 12.60 7.48 14.55
N LEU A 44 13.55 6.61 14.17
CA LEU A 44 14.82 7.01 13.58
C LEU A 44 14.61 7.50 12.14
N VAL A 45 13.76 6.78 11.39
CA VAL A 45 13.37 7.16 10.03
C VAL A 45 12.65 8.50 10.02
N LEU A 46 11.70 8.71 10.95
CA LEU A 46 11.00 9.99 11.12
C LEU A 46 11.96 11.11 11.52
N ALA A 47 12.90 10.86 12.43
CA ALA A 47 13.91 11.84 12.82
C ALA A 47 14.80 12.26 11.65
N GLY A 48 15.14 11.33 10.74
CA GLY A 48 15.84 11.62 9.47
C GLY A 48 15.03 12.50 8.51
N MET A 49 13.70 12.47 8.60
CA MET A 49 12.78 13.35 7.86
C MET A 49 12.51 14.69 8.59
N GLY A 50 13.17 14.94 9.72
CA GLY A 50 12.97 16.14 10.54
C GLY A 50 11.77 16.08 11.48
N ILE A 51 11.12 14.93 11.62
CA ILE A 51 9.92 14.74 12.45
C ILE A 51 10.35 14.18 13.81
N ARG A 52 10.28 14.99 14.87
CA ARG A 52 10.71 14.59 16.23
C ARG A 52 9.58 14.65 17.24
N THR A 53 8.61 15.52 17.01
CA THR A 53 7.48 15.77 17.92
C THR A 53 6.15 15.38 17.29
N VAL A 54 5.12 15.22 18.12
CA VAL A 54 3.73 15.03 17.66
C VAL A 54 3.29 16.18 16.76
N GLY A 55 3.69 17.40 17.08
CA GLY A 55 3.41 18.59 16.27
C GLY A 55 4.03 18.50 14.87
N ASP A 56 5.28 18.02 14.75
CA ASP A 56 5.93 17.83 13.45
C ASP A 56 5.20 16.76 12.63
N LEU A 57 4.77 15.67 13.28
CA LEU A 57 4.08 14.56 12.63
C LEU A 57 2.71 15.01 12.10
N LEU A 58 1.93 15.76 12.89
CA LEU A 58 0.62 16.28 12.47
C LEU A 58 0.73 17.29 11.33
N ARG A 59 1.86 18.00 11.23
CA ARG A 59 2.13 18.96 10.14
C ARG A 59 2.82 18.30 8.94
N HIS A 60 3.13 17.01 9.00
CA HIS A 60 3.68 16.26 7.88
C HIS A 60 2.56 15.81 6.93
N TYR A 61 2.10 16.74 6.10
CA TYR A 61 1.02 16.48 5.16
C TYR A 61 1.44 15.52 4.04
N PRO A 62 0.56 14.57 3.63
CA PRO A 62 0.78 13.76 2.45
C PRO A 62 1.06 14.61 1.22
N ARG A 63 2.12 14.28 0.47
CA ARG A 63 2.47 14.96 -0.78
C ARG A 63 1.40 14.80 -1.87
N ARG A 64 0.68 13.68 -1.85
CA ARG A 64 -0.41 13.39 -2.79
C ARG A 64 -1.50 12.63 -2.03
N TYR A 65 -2.71 13.15 -2.08
CA TYR A 65 -3.91 12.39 -1.70
C TYR A 65 -4.34 11.57 -2.91
N ILE A 66 -4.37 10.25 -2.76
CA ILE A 66 -4.93 9.35 -3.78
C ILE A 66 -6.40 9.17 -3.43
N ASP A 67 -7.28 9.77 -4.22
CA ASP A 67 -8.71 9.60 -4.07
C ASP A 67 -9.13 8.24 -4.65
N ARG A 68 -9.52 7.31 -3.77
CA ARG A 68 -10.02 5.98 -4.12
C ARG A 68 -11.54 5.88 -3.97
N SER A 69 -12.25 7.00 -3.79
CA SER A 69 -13.70 7.00 -3.55
C SER A 69 -14.52 6.64 -4.79
N ALA A 70 -14.00 6.91 -5.99
CA ALA A 70 -14.62 6.51 -7.25
C ALA A 70 -14.25 5.07 -7.63
N VAL A 71 -14.95 4.10 -7.04
CA VAL A 71 -14.88 2.70 -7.45
C VAL A 71 -15.77 2.51 -8.68
N GLU A 72 -15.19 2.10 -9.79
CA GLU A 72 -15.91 1.80 -11.03
C GLU A 72 -16.00 0.29 -11.27
N ARG A 73 -17.07 -0.12 -11.95
CA ARG A 73 -17.25 -1.50 -12.41
C ARG A 73 -16.41 -1.75 -13.64
N ILE A 74 -15.88 -2.97 -13.77
CA ILE A 74 -15.02 -3.36 -14.91
C ILE A 74 -15.73 -3.18 -16.24
N GLY A 75 -17.03 -3.49 -16.30
CA GLY A 75 -17.85 -3.34 -17.50
C GLY A 75 -18.01 -1.90 -17.99
N ASP A 76 -17.86 -0.92 -17.11
CA ASP A 76 -18.07 0.51 -17.41
C ASP A 76 -16.76 1.25 -17.72
N LEU A 77 -15.62 0.58 -17.58
CA LEU A 77 -14.30 1.19 -17.75
C LEU A 77 -14.07 1.68 -19.18
N ARG A 78 -13.56 2.91 -19.30
CA ARG A 78 -13.17 3.52 -20.58
C ARG A 78 -11.66 3.57 -20.73
N ILE A 79 -11.17 3.23 -21.92
CA ILE A 79 -9.73 3.27 -22.24
C ILE A 79 -9.22 4.71 -22.08
N GLY A 80 -8.08 4.88 -21.41
CA GLY A 80 -7.44 6.18 -21.15
C GLY A 80 -7.83 6.82 -19.82
N GLN A 81 -8.84 6.30 -19.12
CA GLN A 81 -9.30 6.82 -17.85
C GLN A 81 -8.46 6.30 -16.67
N GLN A 82 -8.29 7.12 -15.63
CA GLN A 82 -7.83 6.68 -14.31
C GLN A 82 -9.03 6.13 -13.53
N ALA A 83 -8.96 4.86 -13.14
CA ALA A 83 -10.05 4.20 -12.43
C ALA A 83 -9.53 3.36 -11.26
N THR A 84 -10.36 3.22 -10.24
CA THR A 84 -10.17 2.28 -9.13
C THR A 84 -11.23 1.19 -9.22
N VAL A 85 -10.81 -0.06 -9.11
CA VAL A 85 -11.70 -1.23 -9.23
C VAL A 85 -11.49 -2.13 -8.03
N ILE A 86 -12.61 -2.58 -7.43
CA ILE A 86 -12.61 -3.65 -6.44
C ILE A 86 -13.15 -4.91 -7.12
N ALA A 87 -12.32 -5.96 -7.17
CA ALA A 87 -12.66 -7.18 -7.88
C ALA A 87 -11.97 -8.39 -7.26
N ARG A 88 -12.48 -9.58 -7.56
CA ARG A 88 -11.89 -10.84 -7.12
C ARG A 88 -10.94 -11.40 -8.16
N VAL A 89 -9.83 -11.98 -7.72
CA VAL A 89 -8.90 -12.70 -8.58
C VAL A 89 -9.60 -13.92 -9.15
N HIS A 90 -9.77 -13.94 -10.47
CA HIS A 90 -10.28 -15.10 -11.19
C HIS A 90 -9.17 -16.10 -11.53
N LYS A 91 -8.00 -15.60 -11.96
CA LYS A 91 -6.88 -16.47 -12.33
C LYS A 91 -5.55 -15.75 -12.21
N SER A 92 -4.52 -16.48 -11.81
CA SER A 92 -3.13 -16.05 -11.80
C SER A 92 -2.32 -16.92 -12.76
N THR A 93 -1.53 -16.31 -13.64
CA THR A 93 -0.68 -17.03 -14.60
C THR A 93 0.72 -16.44 -14.62
N LYS A 94 1.73 -17.29 -14.47
CA LYS A 94 3.14 -16.92 -14.57
C LYS A 94 3.74 -17.47 -15.86
N ARG A 95 4.42 -16.65 -16.64
CA ARG A 95 5.18 -17.08 -17.82
C ARG A 95 6.52 -16.37 -17.93
N LEU A 96 7.45 -16.99 -18.65
CA LEU A 96 8.67 -16.33 -19.12
C LEU A 96 8.40 -15.69 -20.48
N THR A 97 8.83 -14.44 -20.65
CA THR A 97 8.79 -13.78 -21.96
C THR A 97 9.88 -14.34 -22.88
N ARG A 98 9.80 -14.02 -24.17
CA ARG A 98 10.82 -14.41 -25.17
C ARG A 98 12.23 -13.93 -24.80
N GLN A 99 12.32 -12.84 -24.02
CA GLN A 99 13.58 -12.28 -23.50
C GLN A 99 13.96 -12.84 -22.12
N ARG A 100 13.39 -13.98 -21.70
CA ARG A 100 13.64 -14.63 -20.39
C ARG A 100 13.31 -13.76 -19.17
N ARG A 101 12.45 -12.75 -19.31
CA ARG A 101 11.95 -11.97 -18.17
C ARG A 101 10.70 -12.62 -17.61
N SER A 102 10.55 -12.66 -16.29
CA SER A 102 9.31 -13.17 -15.69
C SER A 102 8.17 -12.19 -15.92
N MET A 103 6.98 -12.72 -16.21
CA MET A 103 5.76 -11.92 -16.34
C MET A 103 4.61 -12.68 -15.70
N VAL A 104 3.91 -12.01 -14.78
CA VAL A 104 2.73 -12.53 -14.10
C VAL A 104 1.53 -11.74 -14.58
N THR A 105 0.50 -12.44 -15.01
CA THR A 105 -0.80 -11.87 -15.37
C THR A 105 -1.83 -12.35 -14.36
N ILE A 106 -2.47 -11.42 -13.67
CA ILE A 106 -3.57 -11.67 -12.74
C ILE A 106 -4.85 -11.16 -13.40
N THR A 107 -5.77 -12.05 -13.73
CA THR A 107 -7.09 -11.68 -14.24
C THR A 107 -8.03 -11.54 -13.04
N ILE A 108 -8.65 -10.36 -12.91
CA ILE A 108 -9.65 -10.07 -11.88
C ILE A 108 -11.03 -9.89 -12.52
N THR A 109 -12.09 -10.12 -11.74
CA THR A 109 -13.48 -9.95 -12.15
C THR A 109 -14.34 -9.47 -10.99
N ASP A 110 -15.27 -8.57 -11.30
CA ASP A 110 -16.34 -8.10 -10.42
C ASP A 110 -17.71 -8.69 -10.81
N GLY A 111 -17.72 -9.62 -11.77
CA GLY A 111 -18.93 -10.19 -12.37
C GLY A 111 -19.47 -9.43 -13.59
N THR A 112 -19.03 -8.19 -13.83
CA THR A 112 -19.43 -7.40 -15.01
C THR A 112 -18.43 -7.48 -16.17
N GLY A 113 -17.18 -7.83 -15.87
CA GLY A 113 -16.15 -8.02 -16.88
C GLY A 113 -14.87 -8.64 -16.33
N TYR A 114 -13.84 -8.65 -17.17
CA TYR A 114 -12.50 -9.11 -16.81
C TYR A 114 -11.46 -8.04 -17.07
N LEU A 115 -10.54 -7.88 -16.13
CA LEU A 115 -9.44 -6.93 -16.19
C LEU A 115 -8.14 -7.66 -15.87
N ASP A 116 -7.10 -7.44 -16.67
CA ASP A 116 -5.80 -8.11 -16.48
C ASP A 116 -4.80 -7.14 -15.85
N LEU A 117 -4.20 -7.54 -14.73
CA LEU A 117 -3.08 -6.87 -14.08
C LEU A 117 -1.78 -7.55 -14.52
N THR A 118 -0.84 -6.79 -15.06
CA THR A 118 0.42 -7.35 -15.58
C THR A 118 1.62 -6.87 -14.77
N TYR A 119 2.26 -7.81 -14.10
CA TYR A 119 3.47 -7.59 -13.30
C TYR A 119 4.69 -8.11 -14.05
N PHE A 120 5.58 -7.18 -14.44
CA PHE A 120 6.83 -7.50 -15.11
C PHE A 120 7.96 -7.70 -14.10
N ASN A 121 8.76 -8.73 -14.30
CA ASN A 121 9.90 -9.10 -13.46
C ASN A 121 9.58 -9.29 -11.96
N GLN A 122 8.32 -9.58 -11.63
CA GLN A 122 7.82 -9.71 -10.26
C GLN A 122 7.13 -11.08 -10.09
N PRO A 123 7.91 -12.18 -10.04
CA PRO A 123 7.36 -13.54 -10.02
C PRO A 123 6.63 -13.87 -8.71
N TRP A 124 6.88 -13.11 -7.64
CA TRP A 124 6.24 -13.27 -6.33
C TRP A 124 4.75 -12.91 -6.35
N ALA A 125 4.31 -12.04 -7.28
CA ALA A 125 2.91 -11.61 -7.37
C ALA A 125 1.95 -12.79 -7.54
N ALA A 126 2.38 -13.83 -8.26
CA ALA A 126 1.58 -15.04 -8.45
C ALA A 126 1.30 -15.80 -7.14
N GLY A 127 2.16 -15.68 -6.13
CA GLY A 127 1.97 -16.32 -4.82
C GLY A 127 1.08 -15.51 -3.87
N ILE A 128 1.01 -14.19 -4.05
CA ILE A 128 0.18 -13.28 -3.26
C ILE A 128 -1.25 -13.28 -3.79
N TYR A 129 -1.43 -13.09 -5.09
CA TYR A 129 -2.74 -13.00 -5.74
C TYR A 129 -3.26 -14.39 -6.12
N LYS A 130 -3.90 -15.05 -5.16
CA LYS A 130 -4.56 -16.35 -5.35
C LYS A 130 -6.00 -16.18 -5.82
N GLU A 131 -6.53 -17.18 -6.51
CA GLU A 131 -7.92 -17.22 -6.93
C GLU A 131 -8.87 -17.02 -5.73
N GLY A 132 -9.91 -16.22 -5.93
CA GLY A 132 -10.89 -15.85 -4.90
C GLY A 132 -10.50 -14.67 -4.02
N LEU A 133 -9.23 -14.23 -4.03
CA LEU A 133 -8.80 -13.06 -3.26
C LEU A 133 -9.45 -11.78 -3.79
N GLU A 134 -10.06 -10.99 -2.91
CA GLU A 134 -10.57 -9.67 -3.24
C GLU A 134 -9.44 -8.64 -3.19
N VAL A 135 -9.34 -7.81 -4.23
CA VAL A 135 -8.29 -6.81 -4.38
C VAL A 135 -8.89 -5.48 -4.83
N ALA A 136 -8.34 -4.39 -4.32
CA ALA A 136 -8.61 -3.05 -4.79
C ALA A 136 -7.41 -2.57 -5.60
N VAL A 137 -7.61 -2.21 -6.86
CA VAL A 137 -6.54 -1.81 -7.78
C VAL A 137 -6.88 -0.51 -8.46
N SER A 138 -5.87 0.36 -8.59
CA SER A 138 -6.01 1.65 -9.23
C SER A 138 -4.99 1.78 -10.37
N GLY A 139 -5.38 2.41 -11.47
CA GLY A 139 -4.46 2.68 -12.57
C GLY A 139 -5.13 3.29 -13.80
N THR A 140 -4.35 3.47 -14.85
CA THR A 140 -4.89 3.92 -16.14
C THR A 140 -5.43 2.72 -16.91
N VAL A 141 -6.70 2.75 -17.32
CA VAL A 141 -7.29 1.72 -18.15
C VAL A 141 -6.67 1.75 -19.54
N THR A 142 -6.13 0.62 -19.98
CA THR A 142 -5.53 0.41 -21.29
C THR A 142 -6.11 -0.85 -21.93
N ARG A 143 -5.84 -1.06 -23.22
CA ARG A 143 -6.24 -2.29 -23.91
C ARG A 143 -5.03 -2.94 -24.56
N TYR A 144 -4.83 -4.21 -24.28
CA TYR A 144 -3.76 -5.00 -24.88
C TYR A 144 -4.30 -6.33 -25.38
N ARG A 145 -4.08 -6.63 -26.67
CA ARG A 145 -4.54 -7.87 -27.33
C ARG A 145 -6.03 -8.18 -27.08
N GLY A 146 -6.86 -7.15 -27.14
CA GLY A 146 -8.32 -7.26 -26.96
C GLY A 146 -8.81 -7.25 -25.50
N ARG A 147 -7.93 -7.44 -24.50
CA ARG A 147 -8.29 -7.45 -23.08
C ARG A 147 -8.01 -6.08 -22.43
N LEU A 148 -8.86 -5.69 -21.48
CA LEU A 148 -8.62 -4.51 -20.65
C LEU A 148 -7.48 -4.80 -19.68
N GLN A 149 -6.63 -3.80 -19.45
CA GLN A 149 -5.50 -3.85 -18.54
C GLN A 149 -5.38 -2.56 -17.75
N LEU A 150 -4.84 -2.61 -16.53
CA LEU A 150 -4.42 -1.40 -15.83
C LEU A 150 -2.94 -1.14 -16.11
N GLY A 151 -2.65 -0.03 -16.78
CA GLY A 151 -1.30 0.51 -16.90
C GLY A 151 -0.93 1.28 -15.64
N ASN A 152 0.36 1.22 -15.28
CA ASN A 152 0.90 1.85 -14.06
C ASN A 152 0.08 1.49 -12.81
N GLN A 153 -0.27 0.22 -12.68
CA GLN A 153 -1.19 -0.24 -11.65
C GLN A 153 -0.55 -0.19 -10.25
N GLU A 154 -1.27 0.40 -9.30
CA GLU A 154 -1.00 0.33 -7.86
C GLU A 154 -2.07 -0.57 -7.23
N ALA A 155 -1.64 -1.60 -6.49
CA ALA A 155 -2.47 -2.67 -5.93
C ALA A 155 -2.18 -2.88 -4.44
#